data_AF-A0A7L4RT65-F1
#
_entry.id   AF-A0A7L4RT65-F1
#
_cell.length_a   1.000
_cell.length_b   1.000
_cell.length_c   1.000
_cell.angle_alpha   90.00
_cell.angle_beta   90.00
_cell.angle_gamma   90.00
#
_symmetry.space_group_name_H-M   'P 1'
#
loop_
_entity.id
_entity.type
_entity.pdbx_description
1 polymer ?
#
loop_
_entity_poly.entity_id
_entity_poly.type
_entity_poly.pdbx_seq_one_letter_code
_entity_poly.pdbx_strand_id
1 'polypeptide(L)' 'MGDLWNDLQLALVLIFFVYLLKWSTDFTGSKKIGIILAAIVAYLTFFQHTQYVWIILVLFFGFSFFGQIAEGFTPPAPK' A
#
# COMPACT_ATOMS: atom_id res chain seq x y z
N MET A 1 18.57 -9.67 15.06
CA MET A 1 17.26 -9.93 14.41
C MET A 1 16.50 -8.62 14.20
N GLY A 2 17.12 -7.63 13.56
CA GLY A 2 16.51 -6.31 13.29
C GLY A 2 16.31 -6.02 11.79
N ASP A 3 16.95 -6.77 10.90
CA ASP A 3 16.89 -6.54 9.45
C ASP A 3 15.56 -6.95 8.83
N LEU A 4 15.00 -8.10 9.20
CA LEU A 4 13.79 -8.64 8.56
C LEU A 4 12.57 -7.71 8.64
N TRP A 5 12.40 -7.01 9.76
CA TRP A 5 11.31 -6.05 9.93
C TRP A 5 11.54 -4.78 9.11
N ASN A 6 12.79 -4.34 9.02
CA ASN A 6 13.19 -3.17 8.25
C ASN A 6 13.07 -3.44 6.75
N ASP A 7 13.47 -4.63 6.30
CA ASP A 7 13.35 -5.10 4.92
C ASP A 7 11.87 -5.25 4.52
N LEU A 8 11.04 -5.80 5.40
CA LEU A 8 9.60 -5.92 5.16
C LEU A 8 8.94 -4.54 5.05
N GLN A 9 9.31 -3.61 5.92
CA GLN A 9 8.83 -2.24 5.86
C GLN A 9 9.27 -1.55 4.56
N LEU A 10 10.53 -1.72 4.15
CA LEU A 10 11.04 -1.18 2.89
C LEU A 10 10.28 -1.75 1.69
N ALA A 11 10.02 -3.06 1.67
CA ALA A 11 9.27 -3.73 0.62
C ALA A 11 7.83 -3.21 0.53
N LEU A 12 7.15 -3.01 1.66
CA LEU A 12 5.79 -2.45 1.70
C LEU A 12 5.76 -1.01 1.19
N VAL A 13 6.74 -0.19 1.56
CA VAL A 13 6.86 1.19 1.07
C VAL A 13 7.06 1.21 -0.45
N LEU A 14 7.90 0.33 -0.99
CA LEU A 14 8.12 0.21 -2.44
C LEU A 14 6.84 -0.20 -3.18
N ILE A 15 6.11 -1.20 -2.68
CA ILE A 15 4.84 -1.64 -3.28
C ILE A 15 3.83 -0.49 -3.27
N PHE A 16 3.72 0.23 -2.15
CA PHE A 16 2.83 1.37 -2.05
C PHE A 16 3.19 2.48 -3.04
N PHE A 17 4.49 2.77 -3.21
CA PHE A 17 4.96 3.75 -4.18
C PHE A 17 4.60 3.38 -5.62
N VAL A 18 4.80 2.11 -6.00
CA VAL A 18 4.44 1.60 -7.34
C VAL A 18 2.94 1.72 -7.57
N TYR A 19 2.13 1.36 -6.57
CA TYR A 19 0.68 1.50 -6.63
C TYR A 19 0.26 2.96 -6.79
N LEU A 20 0.85 3.86 -6.01
CA LEU A 20 0.55 5.30 -6.04
C LEU A 20 0.93 5.91 -7.39
N LEU A 21 2.06 5.50 -7.96
CA LEU A 21 2.49 5.93 -9.29
C LEU A 21 1.50 5.45 -10.36
N LYS A 22 1.09 4.18 -10.31
CA LYS A 22 0.11 3.60 -11.23
C LYS A 22 -1.24 4.32 -11.14
N TRP A 23 -1.77 4.47 -9.92
CA TRP A 23 -3.01 5.20 -9.67
C TRP A 23 -2.95 6.62 -10.22
N SER A 24 -1.84 7.32 -9.98
CA SER A 24 -1.66 8.69 -10.44
C SER A 24 -1.60 8.80 -11.97
N THR A 25 -0.92 7.87 -12.64
CA THR A 25 -0.87 7.82 -14.11
C THR A 25 -2.21 7.45 -14.73
N ASP A 26 -2.96 6.54 -14.10
CA ASP A 26 -4.29 6.12 -14.56
C ASP A 26 -5.30 7.27 -14.39
N PHE A 27 -5.19 8.05 -13.31
CA PHE A 27 -6.06 9.19 -13.04
C PHE A 27 -5.82 10.39 -13.97
N THR A 28 -4.55 10.69 -14.28
CA THR A 28 -4.20 11.86 -15.11
C THR A 28 -4.17 11.57 -16.61
N GLY A 29 -4.15 10.29 -17.03
CA GLY A 29 -4.07 9.89 -18.44
C GLY A 29 -2.77 10.26 -19.15
N SER A 30 -1.81 10.89 -18.46
CA SER A 30 -0.52 11.33 -19.00
C SER A 30 0.61 10.91 -18.08
N LYS A 31 1.56 10.12 -18.61
CA LYS A 31 2.71 9.61 -17.84
C LYS A 31 3.50 10.72 -17.15
N LYS A 32 3.75 11.85 -17.83
CA LYS A 32 4.56 12.95 -17.26
C LYS A 32 3.85 13.63 -16.09
N ILE A 33 2.55 13.88 -16.24
CA ILE A 33 1.75 14.57 -15.21
C ILE A 33 1.51 13.63 -14.03
N GLY A 34 1.24 12.35 -14.28
CA GLY A 34 1.07 11.32 -13.24
C GLY A 34 2.32 11.13 -12.40
N ILE A 35 3.53 11.20 -12.97
CA ILE A 35 4.76 11.11 -12.18
C ILE A 35 4.89 12.32 -11.23
N ILE A 36 4.61 13.54 -11.72
CA ILE A 36 4.66 14.76 -10.90
C ILE A 36 3.61 14.70 -9.78
N LEU A 37 2.39 14.30 -10.11
CA LEU A 37 1.31 14.15 -9.14
C LEU A 37 1.63 13.08 -8.10
N ALA A 38 2.15 11.93 -8.50
CA ALA A 38 2.61 10.89 -7.58
C ALA A 38 3.72 11.39 -6.65
N ALA A 39 4.68 12.18 -7.15
CA ALA A 39 5.74 12.76 -6.33
C ALA A 39 5.21 13.77 -5.31
N ILE A 40 4.25 14.64 -5.70
CA ILE A 40 3.60 15.60 -4.80
C ILE A 40 2.81 14.87 -3.72
N VAL A 41 2.00 13.88 -4.11
CA VAL A 41 1.22 13.08 -3.16
C VAL A 41 2.16 12.33 -2.22
N ALA A 42 3.22 11.69 -2.73
CA ALA A 42 4.20 11.05 -1.86
C ALA A 42 4.84 12.04 -0.87
N TYR A 43 5.26 13.22 -1.33
CA TYR A 43 5.80 14.25 -0.45
C TYR A 43 4.81 14.67 0.64
N LEU A 44 3.57 15.01 0.28
CA LEU A 44 2.53 15.39 1.23
C LEU A 44 2.23 14.26 2.22
N THR A 45 2.16 13.02 1.74
CA THR A 45 1.78 11.88 2.57
C THR A 45 2.93 11.46 3.50
N PHE A 46 4.18 11.44 3.04
CA PHE A 46 5.32 11.02 3.87
C PHE A 46 5.86 12.13 4.79
N PHE A 47 5.91 13.39 4.33
CA PHE A 47 6.46 14.49 5.12
C PHE A 47 5.43 15.24 5.96
N GLN A 48 4.21 15.39 5.47
CA GLN A 48 3.21 16.23 6.14
C GLN A 48 2.24 15.42 6.99
N HIS A 49 1.88 14.22 6.54
CA HIS A 49 0.89 13.40 7.23
C HIS A 49 1.18 11.90 7.21
N THR A 50 2.38 11.50 7.68
CA THR A 50 2.84 10.10 7.70
C THR A 50 1.83 9.15 8.35
N GLN A 51 1.09 9.62 9.35
CA GLN A 51 0.02 8.89 10.02
C GLN A 51 -1.10 8.38 9.08
N TYR A 52 -1.44 9.12 8.02
CA TYR A 52 -2.44 8.64 7.04
C TYR A 52 -1.89 7.56 6.11
N VAL A 53 -0.57 7.54 5.83
CA VAL A 53 0.08 6.44 5.09
C VAL A 53 -0.13 5.13 5.85
N TRP A 54 0.14 5.14 7.16
CA TRP A 54 0.00 3.97 8.00
C TRP A 54 -1.45 3.49 8.09
N ILE A 55 -2.41 4.41 8.20
CA ILE A 55 -3.84 4.06 8.19
C ILE A 55 -4.25 3.43 6.87
N ILE A 56 -3.82 3.98 5.73
CA ILE A 56 -4.15 3.43 4.40
C ILE A 56 -3.46 2.08 4.20
N LEU A 57 -2.19 1.93 4.60
CA LEU A 57 -1.47 0.65 4.56
C LEU A 57 -2.18 -0.41 5.40
N VAL A 58 -2.55 -0.09 6.63
CA VAL A 58 -3.27 -1.00 7.53
C VAL A 58 -4.67 -1.32 6.99
N LEU A 59 -5.39 -0.36 6.41
CA LEU A 59 -6.69 -0.63 5.80
C LEU A 59 -6.57 -1.49 4.54
N PHE A 60 -5.69 -1.16 3.59
CA PHE A 60 -5.59 -1.91 2.33
C PHE A 60 -4.95 -3.30 2.51
N PHE A 61 -3.81 -3.36 3.19
CA PHE A 61 -3.11 -4.63 3.41
C PHE A 61 -3.70 -5.39 4.59
N GLY A 62 -4.11 -4.73 5.66
CA GLY A 62 -4.77 -5.40 6.78
C GLY A 62 -6.10 -6.04 6.37
N PHE A 63 -7.00 -5.36 5.65
CA PHE A 63 -8.25 -6.02 5.23
C PHE A 63 -8.01 -7.21 4.29
N SER A 64 -7.07 -7.09 3.35
CA SER A 64 -6.73 -8.20 2.45
C SER A 64 -6.06 -9.36 3.21
N PHE A 65 -5.20 -9.05 4.17
CA PHE A 65 -4.52 -10.05 5.02
C PHE A 65 -5.49 -10.73 5.99
N PHE A 66 -6.38 -9.98 6.63
CA PHE A 66 -7.44 -10.54 7.50
C PHE A 66 -8.49 -11.31 6.70
N GLY A 67 -8.83 -10.87 5.48
CA GLY A 67 -9.72 -11.61 4.58
C GLY A 67 -9.16 -12.98 4.20
N GLN A 68 -7.87 -13.04 3.83
CA GLN A 68 -7.20 -14.32 3.51
C GLN A 68 -7.03 -15.23 4.73
N ILE A 69 -6.75 -14.68 5.92
CA ILE A 69 -6.72 -15.47 7.16
C ILE A 69 -8.12 -16.00 7.51
N ALA A 70 -9.17 -15.18 7.35
CA ALA A 70 -10.55 -15.62 7.61
C ALA A 70 -10.97 -16.76 6.67
N GLU A 71 -10.63 -16.67 5.37
CA GLU A 71 -10.87 -17.74 4.40
C GLU A 71 -10.04 -19.00 4.69
N GLY A 72 -8.79 -18.85 5.16
CA GLY A 72 -7.94 -19.96 5.58
C GLY A 72 -8.38 -20.64 6.89
N PHE A 73 -9.14 -19.95 7.75
CA PHE A 73 -9.65 -20.48 9.02
C PHE A 73 -11.09 -21.02 8.94
N THR A 74 -11.80 -20.86 7.82
CA THR A 74 -13.09 -21.53 7.63
C THR A 74 -12.85 -23.00 7.23
N PRO A 75 -13.24 -23.98 8.08
CA PRO A 75 -13.18 -25.38 7.68
C PRO A 75 -14.10 -25.59 6.47
N PRO A 76 -13.72 -26.47 5.51
CA PRO A 76 -14.55 -26.74 4.35
C PRO A 76 -15.95 -27.20 4.79
N ALA A 77 -16.99 -26.58 4.23
CA ALA A 77 -18.37 -26.87 4.58
C ALA A 77 -18.65 -28.38 4.42
N PRO A 78 -19.28 -29.04 5.41
CA PRO A 78 -19.68 -30.43 5.28
C PRO A 78 -20.70 -30.53 4.15
N LYS A 79 -20.43 -31.44 3.20
CA LYS A 79 -21.35 -31.80 2.11
C LYS A 79 -22.57 -32.53 2.65
#